data_AF-A9S0Y8-F1
#
_entry.id   AF-A9S0Y8-F1
#
_cell.length_a   1.000
_cell.length_b   1.000
_cell.length_c   1.000
_cell.angle_alpha   90.00
_cell.angle_beta   90.00
_cell.angle_gamma   90.00
#
_symmetry.space_group_name_H-M   'P 1'
#
loop_
_entity.id
_entity.type
_entity.pdbx_description
1 polymer ?
#
loop_
_entity_poly.entity_id
_entity_poly.type
_entity_poly.pdbx_seq_one_letter_code
_entity_poly.pdbx_strand_id
1 'polypeptide(L)'
;MAAFSSRAAKSLNGGAACRATDRNGNFLEQGREFEGVSSVAPRSVEFLKSTVSHGSNFVRDNVGSIDVIVGPMFAGKTTALLQRVRKEVDAGRKASLVKSDKDNRYAVSAVVSHDGIQMPCVAVPNLAKFRERVGEEAYKQIEVIGIDEAQFFDDLLEFCQSAADVDHKTIIVAGLDGDFLRRRFGFVLDLIPLADSVTKLHARCELCNQPAPFTFRKTVDTETEVIGGVDVYMPVCRQHFFSGKNAVEIARSVLQIHHDPRQSTPTAANDLEAKSLQTTNSRAV
;
A
#
# COMPACT_ATOMS: atom_id res chain seq x y z
N MET A 1 -12.36 -24.69 48.87
CA MET A 1 -12.63 -23.39 49.51
C MET A 1 -12.84 -22.37 48.41
N ALA A 2 -13.96 -21.69 48.19
CA ALA A 2 -15.34 -21.74 48.67
C ALA A 2 -16.19 -21.12 47.53
N ALA A 3 -17.20 -21.83 47.04
CA ALA A 3 -18.64 -21.49 47.08
C ALA A 3 -19.09 -20.36 46.11
N PHE A 4 -19.77 -20.64 44.99
CA PHE A 4 -21.20 -20.97 44.79
C PHE A 4 -22.23 -19.89 45.20
N SER A 5 -22.94 -19.34 44.19
CA SER A 5 -24.41 -19.19 44.09
C SER A 5 -24.71 -18.35 42.83
N SER A 6 -25.27 -18.80 41.71
CA SER A 6 -26.50 -19.56 41.37
C SER A 6 -27.83 -18.77 41.50
N ARG A 7 -28.57 -18.76 40.37
CA ARG A 7 -30.03 -18.50 40.16
C ARG A 7 -30.48 -17.03 40.17
N ALA A 8 -31.43 -16.57 39.34
CA ALA A 8 -32.35 -17.21 38.40
C ALA A 8 -32.86 -16.20 37.36
N ALA A 9 -33.32 -16.75 36.23
CA ALA A 9 -34.08 -16.08 35.18
C ALA A 9 -35.45 -15.54 35.64
N LYS A 10 -35.88 -14.41 35.06
CA LYS A 10 -37.30 -14.09 34.81
C LYS A 10 -37.42 -13.33 33.49
N SER A 11 -38.13 -13.96 32.56
CA SER A 11 -38.73 -13.37 31.37
C SER A 11 -39.88 -12.44 31.79
N LEU A 12 -39.95 -11.25 31.21
CA LEU A 12 -41.18 -10.49 31.05
C LEU A 12 -41.13 -9.70 29.72
N ASN A 13 -42.13 -9.99 28.88
CA ASN A 13 -42.52 -9.24 27.70
C ASN A 13 -42.79 -7.75 28.03
N GLY A 14 -42.48 -6.87 27.09
CA GLY A 14 -42.95 -5.49 27.12
C GLY A 14 -42.27 -4.61 26.08
N GLY A 15 -42.84 -4.57 24.87
CA GLY A 15 -42.45 -3.61 23.85
C GLY A 15 -42.78 -2.18 24.30
N ALA A 16 -41.84 -1.26 24.09
CA ALA A 16 -42.11 0.17 24.12
C ALA A 16 -41.19 0.86 23.10
N ALA A 17 -41.79 1.35 22.03
CA ALA A 17 -41.14 2.17 21.02
C ALA A 17 -40.71 3.51 21.64
N CYS A 18 -39.41 3.83 21.58
CA CYS A 18 -38.89 5.15 21.89
C CYS A 18 -39.44 6.16 20.87
N ARG A 19 -40.37 7.03 21.29
CA ARG A 19 -40.81 8.20 20.51
C ARG A 19 -40.01 9.42 20.98
N ALA A 20 -39.42 10.14 20.02
CA ALA A 20 -38.66 11.36 20.26
C ALA A 20 -39.58 12.54 20.58
N THR A 21 -39.24 13.30 21.63
CA THR A 21 -39.85 14.57 22.03
C THR A 21 -38.88 15.72 21.76
N ASP A 22 -39.38 16.92 21.47
CA ASP A 22 -38.52 18.11 21.36
C ASP A 22 -38.06 18.61 22.74
N ARG A 23 -37.15 19.60 22.75
CA ARG A 23 -36.52 20.14 23.97
C ARG A 23 -37.47 20.88 24.92
N ASN A 24 -38.76 21.01 24.58
CA ASN A 24 -39.78 21.63 25.43
C ASN A 24 -40.90 20.65 25.83
N GLY A 25 -40.77 19.36 25.53
CA GLY A 25 -41.66 18.32 26.05
C GLY A 25 -43.04 18.24 25.40
N ASN A 26 -43.24 18.82 24.22
CA ASN A 26 -44.51 18.74 23.50
C ASN A 26 -44.54 17.55 22.51
N PHE A 27 -45.68 16.86 22.45
CA PHE A 27 -45.95 15.81 21.48
C PHE A 27 -46.25 16.40 20.09
N LEU A 28 -45.56 15.92 19.06
CA LEU A 28 -45.82 16.26 17.66
C LEU A 28 -47.07 15.50 17.17
N GLU A 29 -48.22 16.19 17.12
CA GLU A 29 -49.44 15.68 16.46
C GLU A 29 -49.41 15.89 14.94
N GLN A 30 -50.02 14.94 14.23
CA GLN A 30 -50.21 14.94 12.78
C GLN A 30 -51.41 15.81 12.36
N GLY A 31 -51.26 16.48 11.21
CA GLY A 31 -52.35 16.70 10.25
C GLY A 31 -52.95 18.09 10.17
N ARG A 32 -52.83 18.73 9.00
CA ARG A 32 -53.90 19.50 8.35
C ARG A 32 -53.66 19.63 6.85
N GLU A 33 -54.69 19.25 6.10
CA GLU A 33 -54.85 19.43 4.66
C GLU A 33 -54.95 20.92 4.29
N PHE A 34 -54.46 21.27 3.11
CA PHE A 34 -54.88 22.48 2.37
C PHE A 34 -54.91 22.16 0.88
N GLU A 35 -56.06 22.45 0.26
CA GLU A 35 -56.35 22.27 -1.16
C GLU A 35 -55.67 23.34 -2.04
N GLY A 36 -55.29 22.90 -3.26
CA GLY A 36 -55.34 23.69 -4.50
C GLY A 36 -54.17 24.64 -4.81
N VAL A 37 -53.40 24.36 -5.87
CA VAL A 37 -53.41 25.08 -7.17
C VAL A 37 -52.59 24.26 -8.20
N SER A 38 -53.00 24.39 -9.46
CA SER A 38 -52.79 23.58 -10.67
C SER A 38 -51.37 23.41 -11.25
N SER A 39 -51.29 22.35 -12.07
CA SER A 39 -50.53 22.19 -13.32
C SER A 39 -48.99 22.20 -13.25
N VAL A 40 -48.33 21.09 -13.56
CA VAL A 40 -47.89 20.63 -14.91
C VAL A 40 -47.32 19.21 -14.75
N ALA A 41 -47.73 18.27 -15.59
CA ALA A 41 -47.22 16.90 -15.59
C ALA A 41 -45.86 16.78 -16.32
N PRO A 42 -44.97 15.90 -15.84
CA PRO A 42 -44.05 15.22 -16.75
C PRO A 42 -44.21 13.69 -16.67
N ARG A 43 -44.57 13.16 -17.84
CA ARG A 43 -44.19 11.87 -18.46
C ARG A 43 -43.78 10.73 -17.52
N SER A 44 -44.67 9.74 -17.50
CA SER A 44 -44.48 8.35 -17.09
C SER A 44 -43.13 7.77 -17.51
N VAL A 45 -42.30 7.44 -16.52
CA VAL A 45 -41.34 6.33 -16.64
C VAL A 45 -41.94 5.21 -15.80
N GLU A 46 -42.49 4.20 -16.47
CA GLU A 46 -43.01 3.00 -15.81
C GLU A 46 -41.88 2.30 -15.06
N PHE A 47 -41.84 2.48 -13.75
CA PHE A 47 -41.08 1.64 -12.85
C PHE A 47 -41.65 0.22 -12.94
N LEU A 48 -40.90 -0.69 -13.55
CA LEU A 48 -41.13 -2.13 -13.43
C LEU A 48 -41.07 -2.51 -11.95
N LYS A 49 -42.22 -2.51 -11.28
CA LYS A 49 -42.40 -3.17 -9.99
C LYS A 49 -42.45 -4.67 -10.26
N SER A 50 -41.29 -5.32 -10.22
CA SER A 50 -41.23 -6.77 -10.04
C SER A 50 -41.53 -7.08 -8.57
N THR A 51 -42.78 -7.42 -8.28
CA THR A 51 -43.13 -8.16 -7.07
C THR A 51 -42.57 -9.57 -7.19
N VAL A 52 -41.48 -9.87 -6.49
CA VAL A 52 -41.04 -11.24 -6.23
C VAL A 52 -41.04 -11.47 -4.73
N SER A 53 -42.06 -12.17 -4.26
CA SER A 53 -42.15 -12.73 -2.92
C SER A 53 -41.51 -14.12 -2.89
N HIS A 54 -40.20 -14.23 -2.70
CA HIS A 54 -39.56 -15.52 -2.39
C HIS A 54 -38.37 -15.28 -1.47
N GLY A 55 -38.30 -16.05 -0.36
CA GLY A 55 -37.25 -15.94 0.65
C GLY A 55 -35.87 -16.05 0.00
N SER A 56 -35.12 -14.95 0.03
CA SER A 56 -33.77 -14.91 -0.51
C SER A 56 -32.80 -15.38 0.58
N ASN A 57 -32.31 -16.61 0.44
CA ASN A 57 -30.89 -16.80 0.69
C ASN A 57 -30.18 -15.82 -0.25
N PHE A 58 -29.71 -14.69 0.29
CA PHE A 58 -28.79 -13.82 -0.42
C PHE A 58 -27.53 -14.64 -0.67
N VAL A 59 -27.48 -15.33 -1.80
CA VAL A 59 -26.22 -15.66 -2.45
C VAL A 59 -25.56 -14.30 -2.63
N ARG A 60 -24.48 -14.04 -1.89
CA ARG A 60 -23.62 -12.90 -2.21
C ARG A 60 -23.17 -13.18 -3.64
N ASP A 61 -23.66 -12.39 -4.60
CA ASP A 61 -23.04 -12.33 -5.91
C ASP A 61 -21.57 -12.04 -5.63
N ASN A 62 -20.72 -13.03 -5.89
CA ASN A 62 -19.31 -12.95 -5.59
C ASN A 62 -18.71 -12.01 -6.64
N VAL A 63 -18.81 -10.71 -6.38
CA VAL A 63 -18.21 -9.69 -7.23
C VAL A 63 -16.78 -9.50 -6.74
N GLY A 64 -15.81 -9.71 -7.62
CA GLY A 64 -14.42 -9.39 -7.32
C GLY A 64 -14.27 -7.89 -7.06
N SER A 65 -13.19 -7.50 -6.39
CA SER A 65 -12.95 -6.10 -6.05
C SER A 65 -11.46 -5.79 -5.93
N ILE A 66 -11.06 -4.54 -6.15
CA ILE A 66 -9.68 -4.06 -6.07
C ILE A 66 -9.60 -2.89 -5.09
N ASP A 67 -8.93 -3.11 -3.97
CA ASP A 67 -8.63 -2.11 -2.95
C ASP A 67 -7.15 -1.72 -3.01
N VAL A 68 -6.84 -0.45 -3.28
CA VAL A 68 -5.46 0.04 -3.40
C VAL A 68 -5.09 0.89 -2.18
N ILE A 69 -4.00 0.55 -1.52
CA ILE A 69 -3.38 1.27 -0.41
C ILE A 69 -2.03 1.81 -0.89
N VAL A 70 -1.91 3.13 -0.93
CA VAL A 70 -0.69 3.81 -1.39
C VAL A 70 -0.14 4.77 -0.35
N GLY A 71 1.09 5.20 -0.54
CA GLY A 71 1.74 6.21 0.30
C GLY A 71 3.26 6.02 0.37
N PRO A 72 3.98 6.93 1.04
CA PRO A 72 5.43 6.85 1.11
C PRO A 72 5.90 5.68 1.97
N MET A 73 7.22 5.48 2.03
CA MET A 73 7.82 4.61 3.04
C MET A 73 7.42 5.09 4.44
N PHE A 74 7.34 4.14 5.38
CA PHE A 74 6.97 4.41 6.79
C PHE A 74 5.54 4.89 7.04
N ALA A 75 4.66 4.87 6.03
CA ALA A 75 3.25 5.23 6.18
C ALA A 75 2.34 4.11 6.75
N GLY A 76 2.91 2.95 7.11
CA GLY A 76 2.14 1.82 7.64
C GLY A 76 1.33 1.03 6.60
N LYS A 77 1.74 1.03 5.32
CA LYS A 77 1.02 0.35 4.22
C LYS A 77 0.85 -1.16 4.47
N THR A 78 1.94 -1.85 4.78
CA THR A 78 1.93 -3.27 5.14
C THR A 78 1.03 -3.54 6.33
N THR A 79 1.07 -2.71 7.38
CA THR A 79 0.15 -2.83 8.53
C THR A 79 -1.31 -2.72 8.09
N ALA A 80 -1.65 -1.72 7.27
CA ALA A 80 -3.02 -1.53 6.77
C ALA A 80 -3.47 -2.70 5.88
N LEU A 81 -2.59 -3.23 5.03
CA LEU A 81 -2.85 -4.44 4.23
C LEU A 81 -3.19 -5.62 5.14
N LEU A 82 -2.32 -5.93 6.10
CA LEU A 82 -2.52 -7.05 7.03
C LEU A 82 -3.82 -6.90 7.83
N GLN A 83 -4.16 -5.69 8.28
CA GLN A 83 -5.41 -5.44 8.99
C GLN A 83 -6.65 -5.71 8.12
N ARG A 84 -6.65 -5.30 6.84
CA ARG A 84 -7.76 -5.58 5.94
C ARG A 84 -7.87 -7.06 5.59
N VAL A 85 -6.74 -7.71 5.29
CA VAL A 85 -6.71 -9.16 5.05
C VAL A 85 -7.18 -9.93 6.28
N ARG A 86 -6.73 -9.54 7.48
CA ARG A 86 -7.16 -10.16 8.73
C ARG A 86 -8.66 -10.05 8.95
N LYS A 87 -9.26 -8.89 8.66
CA LYS A 87 -10.70 -8.69 8.75
C LYS A 87 -11.49 -9.67 7.86
N GLU A 88 -11.00 -9.95 6.65
CA GLU A 88 -11.63 -10.93 5.76
C GLU A 88 -11.49 -12.37 6.27
N VAL A 89 -10.32 -12.71 6.83
CA VAL A 89 -10.09 -14.02 7.48
C VAL A 89 -10.99 -14.19 8.69
N ASP A 90 -11.13 -13.17 9.53
CA ASP A 90 -12.03 -13.19 10.69
C ASP A 90 -13.51 -13.28 10.29
N ALA A 91 -13.85 -12.83 9.07
CA ALA A 91 -15.16 -13.04 8.45
C ALA A 91 -15.33 -14.44 7.82
N GLY A 92 -14.32 -15.32 7.95
CA GLY A 92 -14.35 -16.72 7.48
C GLY A 92 -13.88 -16.93 6.04
N ARG A 93 -13.40 -15.89 5.35
CA ARG A 93 -12.91 -16.01 3.97
C ARG A 93 -11.48 -16.53 3.92
N LYS A 94 -11.16 -17.31 2.90
CA LYS A 94 -9.79 -17.80 2.68
C LYS A 94 -8.95 -16.71 2.01
N ALA A 95 -7.85 -16.33 2.68
CA ALA A 95 -6.94 -15.29 2.19
C ALA A 95 -5.52 -15.80 2.01
N SER A 96 -4.79 -15.20 1.08
CA SER A 96 -3.35 -15.42 0.88
C SER A 96 -2.63 -14.09 0.66
N LEU A 97 -1.40 -13.98 1.14
CA LEU A 97 -0.53 -12.83 0.94
C LEU A 97 0.58 -13.17 -0.04
N VAL A 98 0.90 -12.24 -0.92
CA VAL A 98 2.00 -12.35 -1.88
C VAL A 98 2.91 -11.12 -1.77
N LYS A 99 4.21 -11.34 -1.87
CA LYS A 99 5.24 -10.28 -1.92
C LYS A 99 6.26 -10.57 -3.00
N SER A 100 6.92 -9.52 -3.48
CA SER A 100 8.03 -9.69 -4.42
C SER A 100 9.25 -10.28 -3.70
N ASP A 101 9.93 -11.23 -4.34
CA ASP A 101 11.22 -11.75 -3.87
C ASP A 101 12.37 -10.74 -4.01
N LYS A 102 12.18 -9.69 -4.83
CA LYS A 102 13.08 -8.54 -4.93
C LYS A 102 13.15 -7.74 -3.62
N ASP A 103 12.15 -7.85 -2.75
CA ASP A 103 12.18 -7.21 -1.44
C ASP A 103 12.74 -8.15 -0.34
N ASN A 104 14.05 -8.03 -0.11
CA ASN A 104 14.78 -8.75 0.94
C ASN A 104 14.88 -8.00 2.29
N ARG A 105 14.22 -6.84 2.46
CA ARG A 105 14.33 -6.01 3.69
C ARG A 105 13.75 -6.69 4.93
N TYR A 106 12.81 -7.60 4.72
CA TYR A 106 12.16 -8.39 5.77
C TYR A 106 12.17 -9.87 5.37
N ALA A 107 12.27 -10.76 6.36
CA ALA A 107 12.46 -12.20 6.20
C ALA A 107 11.63 -12.80 5.05
N VAL A 108 12.25 -13.73 4.30
CA VAL A 108 11.72 -14.34 3.06
C VAL A 108 10.36 -15.04 3.27
N SER A 109 10.03 -15.44 4.50
CA SER A 109 8.89 -16.33 4.80
C SER A 109 7.67 -15.67 5.46
N ALA A 110 7.69 -14.38 5.77
CA ALA A 110 6.56 -13.71 6.39
C ALA A 110 6.48 -12.23 6.00
N VAL A 111 5.27 -11.74 5.74
CA VAL A 111 5.01 -10.30 5.75
C VAL A 111 4.91 -9.90 7.20
N VAL A 112 5.97 -9.26 7.69
CA VAL A 112 6.04 -8.72 9.04
C VAL A 112 5.79 -7.23 8.95
N SER A 113 4.66 -6.79 9.48
CA SER A 113 4.50 -5.36 9.73
C SER A 113 5.47 -4.91 10.83
N HIS A 114 5.85 -3.64 10.80
CA HIS A 114 6.64 -3.02 11.87
C HIS A 114 5.97 -3.18 13.26
N ASP A 115 4.65 -3.34 13.29
CA ASP A 115 3.84 -3.50 14.51
C ASP A 115 3.71 -4.96 14.99
N GLY A 116 4.47 -5.90 14.39
CA GLY A 116 4.56 -7.28 14.85
C GLY A 116 3.45 -8.23 14.37
N ILE A 117 2.51 -7.76 13.54
CA ILE A 117 1.53 -8.65 12.88
C ILE A 117 2.24 -9.44 11.80
N GLN A 118 2.12 -10.77 11.85
CA GLN A 118 2.70 -11.71 10.88
C GLN A 118 1.62 -12.61 10.30
N MET A 119 1.65 -12.79 8.98
CA MET A 119 0.84 -13.77 8.28
C MET A 119 1.72 -14.52 7.26
N PRO A 120 1.48 -15.83 7.02
CA PRO A 120 2.17 -16.57 5.99
C PRO A 120 2.04 -15.87 4.64
N CYS A 121 3.15 -15.78 3.90
CA CYS A 121 3.20 -15.09 2.62
C CYS A 121 3.97 -15.93 1.59
N VAL A 122 3.55 -15.80 0.34
CA VAL A 122 4.20 -16.40 -0.82
C VAL A 122 5.10 -15.36 -1.46
N ALA A 123 6.42 -15.58 -1.41
CA ALA A 123 7.37 -14.77 -2.17
C ALA A 123 7.48 -15.28 -3.61
N VAL A 124 7.33 -14.39 -4.58
CA VAL A 124 7.42 -14.70 -6.02
C VAL A 124 8.14 -13.59 -6.79
N PRO A 125 8.83 -13.91 -7.91
CA PRO A 125 9.45 -12.89 -8.76
C PRO A 125 8.44 -12.11 -9.60
N ASN A 126 7.29 -12.70 -9.89
CA ASN A 126 6.16 -12.11 -10.61
C ASN A 126 4.86 -12.77 -10.16
N LEU A 127 3.73 -12.09 -10.35
CA LEU A 127 2.43 -12.55 -9.89
C LEU A 127 1.89 -13.72 -10.73
N ALA A 128 2.30 -13.86 -11.99
CA ALA A 128 1.97 -15.01 -12.82
C ALA A 128 2.38 -16.35 -12.18
N LYS A 129 3.49 -16.39 -11.43
CA LYS A 129 3.94 -17.59 -10.69
C LYS A 129 3.17 -17.84 -9.38
N PHE A 130 2.36 -16.91 -8.91
CA PHE A 130 1.62 -17.07 -7.65
C PHE A 130 0.71 -18.32 -7.69
N ARG A 131 -0.06 -18.47 -8.78
CA ARG A 131 -0.98 -19.59 -8.98
C ARG A 131 -0.26 -20.94 -9.01
N GLU A 132 0.87 -21.01 -9.73
CA GLU A 132 1.73 -22.20 -9.75
C GLU A 132 2.26 -22.53 -8.35
N ARG A 133 2.71 -21.50 -7.61
CA ARG A 133 3.35 -21.69 -6.31
C ARG A 133 2.40 -22.17 -5.21
N VAL A 134 1.15 -21.70 -5.21
CA VAL A 134 0.13 -22.16 -4.25
C VAL A 134 -0.56 -23.45 -4.71
N GLY A 135 -0.54 -23.73 -6.01
CA GLY A 135 -1.23 -24.86 -6.62
C GLY A 135 -2.68 -24.52 -6.97
N GLU A 136 -3.15 -25.14 -8.05
CA GLU A 136 -4.45 -24.84 -8.67
C GLU A 136 -5.65 -24.96 -7.72
N GLU A 137 -5.71 -26.06 -6.97
CA GLU A 137 -6.81 -26.31 -6.05
C GLU A 137 -6.82 -25.35 -4.86
N ALA A 138 -5.64 -24.96 -4.37
CA ALA A 138 -5.54 -23.94 -3.33
C ALA A 138 -5.94 -22.56 -3.87
N TYR A 139 -5.50 -22.21 -5.08
CA TYR A 139 -5.85 -20.94 -5.73
C TYR A 139 -7.36 -20.76 -5.91
N LYS A 140 -8.08 -21.80 -6.33
CA LYS A 140 -9.55 -21.78 -6.44
C LYS A 140 -10.24 -21.49 -5.11
N GLN A 141 -9.67 -21.98 -4.01
CA GLN A 141 -10.22 -21.77 -2.68
C GLN A 141 -9.88 -20.40 -2.09
N ILE A 142 -8.88 -19.69 -2.60
CA ILE A 142 -8.52 -18.36 -2.13
C ILE A 142 -9.56 -17.35 -2.65
N GLU A 143 -10.17 -16.62 -1.74
CA GLU A 143 -11.15 -15.56 -2.03
C GLU A 143 -10.53 -14.16 -1.94
N VAL A 144 -9.47 -14.01 -1.15
CA VAL A 144 -8.79 -12.73 -0.90
C VAL A 144 -7.30 -12.85 -1.16
N ILE A 145 -6.76 -11.95 -1.99
CA ILE A 145 -5.32 -11.88 -2.28
C ILE A 145 -4.80 -10.52 -1.85
N GLY A 146 -3.92 -10.52 -0.84
CA GLY A 146 -3.20 -9.33 -0.44
C GLY A 146 -1.83 -9.27 -1.13
N ILE A 147 -1.52 -8.16 -1.80
CA ILE A 147 -0.27 -7.94 -2.52
C ILE A 147 0.51 -6.85 -1.81
N ASP A 148 1.66 -7.18 -1.20
CA ASP A 148 2.54 -6.18 -0.58
C ASP A 148 3.69 -5.78 -1.52
N GLU A 149 4.19 -4.56 -1.35
CA GLU A 149 5.29 -3.99 -2.13
C GLU A 149 5.05 -4.08 -3.64
N ALA A 150 3.81 -3.80 -4.03
CA ALA A 150 3.28 -4.06 -5.36
C ALA A 150 4.02 -3.31 -6.49
N GLN A 151 4.75 -2.24 -6.17
CA GLN A 151 5.54 -1.50 -7.15
C GLN A 151 6.66 -2.31 -7.83
N PHE A 152 7.01 -3.49 -7.29
CA PHE A 152 8.02 -4.39 -7.86
C PHE A 152 7.47 -5.41 -8.88
N PHE A 153 6.15 -5.46 -9.06
CA PHE A 153 5.49 -6.37 -10.00
C PHE A 153 5.14 -5.67 -11.31
N ASP A 154 5.80 -6.08 -12.38
CA ASP A 154 5.54 -5.56 -13.73
C ASP A 154 4.22 -6.09 -14.32
N ASP A 155 3.78 -7.26 -13.84
CA ASP A 155 2.54 -7.94 -14.23
C ASP A 155 1.34 -7.63 -13.31
N LEU A 156 1.48 -6.59 -12.44
CA LEU A 156 0.46 -6.21 -11.45
C LEU A 156 -0.91 -5.95 -12.08
N LEU A 157 -0.95 -5.15 -13.15
CA LEU A 157 -2.20 -4.73 -13.78
C LEU A 157 -2.97 -5.93 -14.33
N GLU A 158 -2.31 -6.77 -15.13
CA GLU A 158 -2.90 -7.96 -15.76
C GLU A 158 -3.38 -8.96 -14.69
N PHE A 159 -2.57 -9.20 -13.67
CA PHE A 159 -2.93 -10.10 -12.58
C PHE A 159 -4.17 -9.61 -11.82
N CYS A 160 -4.20 -8.33 -11.41
CA CYS A 160 -5.33 -7.79 -10.65
C CYS A 160 -6.62 -7.80 -11.46
N GLN A 161 -6.57 -7.44 -12.75
CA GLN A 161 -7.72 -7.51 -13.66
C GLN A 161 -8.25 -8.94 -13.77
N SER A 162 -7.39 -9.91 -14.10
CA SER A 162 -7.84 -11.31 -14.23
C SER A 162 -8.39 -11.86 -12.91
N ALA A 163 -7.71 -11.61 -11.79
CA ALA A 163 -8.10 -12.17 -10.50
C ALA A 163 -9.41 -11.55 -9.97
N ALA A 164 -9.65 -10.27 -10.20
CA ALA A 164 -10.89 -9.60 -9.79
C ALA A 164 -12.04 -9.86 -10.77
N ASP A 165 -11.85 -9.60 -12.06
CA ASP A 165 -12.93 -9.59 -13.05
C ASP A 165 -13.33 -11.01 -13.50
N VAL A 166 -12.36 -11.92 -13.63
CA VAL A 166 -12.59 -13.30 -14.11
C VAL A 166 -12.71 -14.29 -12.97
N ASP A 167 -11.78 -14.26 -12.01
CA ASP A 167 -11.77 -15.22 -10.90
C ASP A 167 -12.61 -14.76 -9.68
N HIS A 168 -13.19 -13.56 -9.74
CA HIS A 168 -14.07 -13.00 -8.71
C HIS A 168 -13.45 -12.96 -7.30
N LYS A 169 -12.18 -12.58 -7.22
CA LYS A 169 -11.44 -12.46 -5.96
C LYS A 169 -11.39 -11.02 -5.48
N THR A 170 -11.31 -10.85 -4.16
CA THR A 170 -11.00 -9.55 -3.55
C THR A 170 -9.49 -9.37 -3.53
N ILE A 171 -9.00 -8.33 -4.18
CA ILE A 171 -7.59 -7.99 -4.27
C ILE A 171 -7.32 -6.76 -3.40
N ILE A 172 -6.36 -6.86 -2.48
CA ILE A 172 -5.94 -5.75 -1.63
C ILE A 172 -4.47 -5.48 -1.93
N VAL A 173 -4.18 -4.35 -2.56
CA VAL A 173 -2.85 -4.00 -3.05
C VAL A 173 -2.24 -2.94 -2.15
N ALA A 174 -1.02 -3.14 -1.70
CA ALA A 174 -0.23 -2.14 -0.99
C ALA A 174 1.07 -1.84 -1.74
N GLY A 175 1.36 -0.56 -1.99
CA GLY A 175 2.56 -0.18 -2.72
C GLY A 175 2.91 1.30 -2.61
N LEU A 176 4.11 1.66 -3.05
CA LEU A 176 4.52 3.05 -3.17
C LEU A 176 3.78 3.72 -4.34
N ASP A 177 3.24 4.93 -4.13
CA ASP A 177 2.68 5.75 -5.21
C ASP A 177 3.76 6.45 -6.04
N GLY A 178 4.93 6.69 -5.44
CA GLY A 178 6.05 7.25 -6.18
C GLY A 178 7.42 6.93 -5.57
N ASP A 179 8.44 7.05 -6.42
CA ASP A 179 9.85 6.94 -6.04
C ASP A 179 10.32 8.16 -5.22
N PHE A 180 11.59 8.14 -4.80
CA PHE A 180 12.19 9.25 -4.06
C PHE A 180 12.27 10.58 -4.86
N LEU A 181 12.02 10.53 -6.18
CA LEU A 181 11.95 11.69 -7.06
C LEU A 181 10.51 12.21 -7.25
N ARG A 182 9.50 11.50 -6.73
CA ARG A 182 8.05 11.67 -6.94
C ARG A 182 7.60 11.30 -8.36
N ARG A 183 8.31 10.40 -9.03
CA ARG A 183 7.87 9.78 -10.29
C ARG A 183 7.07 8.53 -9.96
N ARG A 184 6.22 8.08 -10.89
CA ARG A 184 5.51 6.80 -10.78
C ARG A 184 6.50 5.67 -10.47
N PHE A 185 6.15 4.80 -9.52
CA PHE A 185 6.90 3.59 -9.22
C PHE A 185 6.07 2.36 -9.62
N GLY A 186 6.55 1.61 -10.61
CA GLY A 186 5.86 0.42 -11.12
C GLY A 186 4.49 0.75 -11.68
N PHE A 187 3.55 -0.18 -11.52
CA PHE A 187 2.20 -0.11 -12.07
C PHE A 187 1.11 0.14 -11.01
N VAL A 188 1.48 0.48 -9.77
CA VAL A 188 0.51 0.66 -8.66
C VAL A 188 -0.52 1.75 -8.98
N LEU A 189 -0.09 2.84 -9.61
CA LEU A 189 -0.98 3.94 -9.99
C LEU A 189 -1.90 3.58 -11.17
N ASP A 190 -1.49 2.65 -12.02
CA ASP A 190 -2.27 2.20 -13.17
C ASP A 190 -3.49 1.36 -12.74
N LEU A 191 -3.54 0.90 -11.48
CA LEU A 191 -4.71 0.25 -10.89
C LEU A 191 -5.82 1.24 -10.49
N ILE A 192 -5.53 2.53 -10.32
CA ILE A 192 -6.51 3.51 -9.79
C ILE A 192 -7.82 3.54 -10.60
N PRO A 193 -7.82 3.53 -11.95
CA PRO A 193 -9.05 3.50 -12.73
C PRO A 193 -9.89 2.23 -12.56
N LEU A 194 -9.28 1.14 -12.09
CA LEU A 194 -9.91 -0.17 -11.89
C LEU A 194 -10.29 -0.41 -10.42
N ALA A 195 -9.83 0.44 -9.51
CA ALA A 195 -9.96 0.24 -8.09
C ALA A 195 -11.35 0.64 -7.58
N ASP A 196 -11.97 -0.25 -6.81
CA ASP A 196 -13.19 0.05 -6.04
C ASP A 196 -12.90 1.00 -4.87
N SER A 197 -11.70 0.93 -4.29
CA SER A 197 -11.26 1.88 -3.28
C SER A 197 -9.78 2.23 -3.39
N VAL A 198 -9.45 3.49 -3.12
CA VAL A 198 -8.07 3.98 -3.07
C VAL A 198 -7.83 4.72 -1.74
N THR A 199 -6.82 4.29 -0.99
CA THR A 199 -6.45 4.88 0.30
C THR A 199 -5.01 5.35 0.26
N LYS A 200 -4.80 6.67 0.35
CA LYS A 200 -3.46 7.25 0.47
C LYS A 200 -3.08 7.51 1.93
N LEU A 201 -2.18 6.70 2.45
CA LEU A 201 -1.61 6.86 3.78
C LEU A 201 -0.53 7.94 3.80
N HIS A 202 -0.35 8.54 4.97
CA HIS A 202 0.68 9.53 5.23
C HIS A 202 1.52 9.06 6.40
N ALA A 203 2.84 9.19 6.27
CA ALA A 203 3.76 9.04 7.39
C ALA A 203 3.79 10.34 8.22
N ARG A 204 4.68 10.40 9.22
CA ARG A 204 5.02 11.63 9.94
C ARG A 204 6.35 12.15 9.42
N CYS A 205 6.44 13.45 9.12
CA CYS A 205 7.66 14.05 8.64
C CYS A 205 8.74 14.00 9.72
N GLU A 206 9.90 13.43 9.41
CA GLU A 206 11.00 13.28 10.38
C GLU A 206 11.55 14.64 10.87
N LEU A 207 11.34 15.72 10.10
CA LEU A 207 11.85 17.07 10.42
C LEU A 207 10.87 17.97 11.17
N CYS A 208 9.56 17.80 10.99
CA CYS A 208 8.56 18.68 11.63
C CYS A 208 7.29 17.98 12.13
N ASN A 209 7.24 16.65 12.06
CA ASN A 209 6.14 15.81 12.52
C ASN A 209 4.77 16.06 11.84
N GLN A 210 4.71 16.94 10.84
CA GLN A 210 3.53 17.12 9.99
C GLN A 210 3.29 15.91 9.08
N PRO A 211 2.07 15.71 8.54
CA PRO A 211 1.82 14.64 7.58
C PRO A 211 2.82 14.64 6.42
N ALA A 212 3.44 13.49 6.20
CA ALA A 212 4.46 13.27 5.18
C ALA A 212 3.88 12.39 4.06
N PRO A 213 3.60 12.95 2.88
CA PRO A 213 3.16 12.19 1.72
C PRO A 213 4.32 11.70 0.84
N PHE A 214 5.58 12.02 1.16
CA PHE A 214 6.73 11.75 0.30
C PHE A 214 7.84 11.00 1.02
N THR A 215 8.51 10.11 0.28
CA THR A 215 9.80 9.52 0.66
C THR A 215 10.92 10.39 0.11
N PHE A 216 11.85 10.80 0.96
CA PHE A 216 13.06 11.50 0.57
C PHE A 216 14.27 10.59 0.78
N ARG A 217 15.19 10.58 -0.17
CA ARG A 217 16.46 9.84 -0.07
C ARG A 217 17.52 10.73 0.55
N LYS A 218 18.16 10.27 1.63
CA LYS A 218 19.23 10.97 2.36
C LYS A 218 20.57 10.96 1.60
N THR A 219 20.82 9.94 0.77
CA THR A 219 22.08 9.79 0.04
C THR A 219 22.08 10.45 -1.34
N VAL A 220 23.27 10.73 -1.86
CA VAL A 220 23.49 11.45 -3.14
C VAL A 220 23.31 10.54 -4.37
N ASP A 221 23.40 9.22 -4.16
CA ASP A 221 23.29 8.21 -5.21
C ASP A 221 21.97 8.31 -5.98
N THR A 222 22.05 8.05 -7.29
CA THR A 222 20.94 8.24 -8.22
C THR A 222 20.22 6.95 -8.63
N GLU A 223 20.73 5.79 -8.25
CA GLU A 223 20.11 4.50 -8.60
C GLU A 223 18.70 4.38 -8.01
N THR A 224 17.71 4.05 -8.85
CA THR A 224 16.30 4.03 -8.46
C THR A 224 15.95 2.87 -7.54
N GLU A 225 16.67 1.76 -7.66
CA GLU A 225 16.46 0.52 -6.90
C GLU A 225 17.55 0.32 -5.85
N VAL A 226 17.60 1.21 -4.86
CA VAL A 226 18.38 0.92 -3.65
C VAL A 226 17.43 0.37 -2.60
N ILE A 227 17.56 -0.92 -2.34
CA ILE A 227 16.89 -1.56 -1.22
C ILE A 227 17.53 -1.02 0.05
N GLY A 228 16.88 -0.02 0.65
CA GLY A 228 17.35 0.67 1.84
C GLY A 228 16.23 0.85 2.86
N GLY A 229 16.59 0.87 4.13
CA GLY A 229 15.69 1.17 5.25
C GLY A 229 15.73 2.64 5.66
N VAL A 230 15.62 2.87 6.97
CA VAL A 230 15.64 4.20 7.63
C VAL A 230 16.96 4.97 7.44
N ASP A 231 18.05 4.26 7.15
CA ASP A 231 19.37 4.85 6.94
C ASP A 231 19.48 5.60 5.60
N VAL A 232 18.71 5.17 4.60
CA VAL A 232 18.75 5.71 3.23
C VAL A 232 17.55 6.61 2.96
N TYR A 233 16.40 6.35 3.57
CA TYR A 233 15.15 7.03 3.27
C TYR A 233 14.49 7.62 4.52
N MET A 234 13.80 8.75 4.34
CA MET A 234 12.98 9.38 5.37
C MET A 234 11.65 9.88 4.82
N PRO A 235 10.57 9.83 5.60
CA PRO A 235 9.30 10.46 5.25
C PRO A 235 9.38 11.98 5.46
N VAL A 236 8.95 12.77 4.48
CA VAL A 236 8.95 14.23 4.56
C VAL A 236 7.66 14.88 4.07
N CYS A 237 7.36 16.05 4.63
CA CYS A 237 6.30 16.92 4.12
C CYS A 237 6.74 17.62 2.82
N ARG A 238 5.80 18.30 2.16
CA ARG A 238 6.05 18.98 0.87
C ARG A 238 7.17 20.02 0.95
N GLN A 239 7.17 20.83 2.01
CA GLN A 239 8.18 21.88 2.20
C GLN A 239 9.57 21.27 2.32
N HIS A 240 9.73 20.29 3.22
CA HIS A 240 11.02 19.65 3.45
C HIS A 240 11.52 18.83 2.28
N PHE A 241 10.61 18.23 1.49
CA PHE A 241 11.00 17.58 0.24
C PHE A 241 11.62 18.58 -0.75
N PHE A 242 11.01 19.76 -0.90
CA PHE A 242 11.50 20.80 -1.80
C PHE A 242 12.83 21.41 -1.32
N SER A 243 12.90 21.80 -0.04
CA SER A 243 14.13 22.35 0.56
C SER A 243 15.27 21.34 0.56
N GLY A 244 15.00 20.08 0.88
CA GLY A 244 16.00 19.00 0.87
C GLY A 244 16.54 18.71 -0.53
N LYS A 245 15.67 18.77 -1.56
CA LYS A 245 16.12 18.61 -2.96
C LYS A 245 17.14 19.67 -3.37
N ASN A 246 16.90 20.93 -3.02
CA ASN A 246 17.84 22.02 -3.30
C ASN A 246 19.20 21.77 -2.62
N ALA A 247 19.20 21.30 -1.37
CA ALA A 247 20.43 21.00 -0.65
C ALA A 247 21.22 19.84 -1.30
N VAL A 248 20.54 18.77 -1.74
CA VAL A 248 21.18 17.63 -2.43
C VAL A 248 21.71 18.03 -3.80
N GLU A 249 21.01 18.89 -4.54
CA GLU A 249 21.46 19.40 -5.83
C GLU A 249 22.72 20.28 -5.70
N ILE A 250 22.76 21.14 -4.68
CA ILE A 250 23.96 21.92 -4.32
C ILE A 250 25.10 21.00 -3.91
N ALA A 251 24.85 20.00 -3.06
CA ALA A 251 25.87 19.04 -2.66
C ALA A 251 26.43 18.27 -3.88
N ARG A 252 25.56 17.87 -4.82
CA ARG A 252 25.97 17.18 -6.04
C ARG A 252 26.83 18.08 -6.92
N SER A 253 26.47 19.35 -7.10
CA SER A 253 27.29 20.28 -7.91
C SER A 253 28.66 20.53 -7.28
N VAL A 254 28.74 20.67 -5.95
CA VAL A 254 30.02 20.82 -5.22
C VAL A 254 30.88 19.55 -5.34
N LEU A 255 30.30 18.36 -5.18
CA LEU A 255 31.03 17.10 -5.30
C LEU A 255 31.52 16.85 -6.73
N GLN A 256 30.77 17.29 -7.75
CA GLN A 256 31.22 17.23 -9.15
C GLN A 256 32.37 18.20 -9.44
N ILE A 257 32.44 19.35 -8.77
CA ILE A 257 33.56 20.30 -8.87
C ILE A 257 34.85 19.67 -8.30
N HIS A 258 34.77 18.87 -7.24
CA HIS A 258 35.93 18.19 -6.66
C HIS A 258 36.38 16.93 -7.41
N HIS A 259 35.64 16.50 -8.44
CA HIS A 259 36.00 15.37 -9.29
C HIS A 259 36.54 15.80 -10.67
N ASP A 260 37.01 17.05 -10.84
CA ASP A 260 37.80 17.42 -12.03
C ASP A 260 39.23 16.85 -11.88
N PRO A 261 39.71 15.94 -12.76
CA PRO A 261 41.04 15.34 -12.68
C PRO A 261 42.21 16.33 -12.86
N ARG A 262 41.94 17.64 -12.98
CA ARG A 262 42.91 18.68 -13.29
C ARG A 262 43.48 19.42 -12.09
N GLN A 263 43.14 19.02 -10.87
CA GLN A 263 43.73 19.59 -9.64
C GLN A 263 44.47 18.53 -8.80
N SER A 264 45.36 17.75 -9.40
CA SER A 264 46.50 17.18 -8.66
C SER A 264 47.66 18.17 -8.73
N THR A 265 47.99 18.79 -7.59
CA THR A 265 49.21 19.57 -7.42
C THR A 265 50.43 18.64 -7.53
N PRO A 266 51.50 19.02 -8.27
CA PRO A 266 52.75 18.26 -8.21
C PRO A 266 53.51 18.69 -6.96
N THR A 267 53.42 17.92 -5.88
CA THR A 267 54.39 18.01 -4.78
C THR A 267 55.72 17.42 -5.24
N ALA A 268 56.74 18.27 -5.27
CA ALA A 268 58.14 17.91 -5.45
C ALA A 268 58.67 17.14 -4.23
N ALA A 269 59.38 16.03 -4.44
CA ALA A 269 60.65 15.69 -3.80
C ALA A 269 61.14 14.29 -4.24
N ASN A 270 62.36 14.29 -4.77
CA ASN A 270 63.46 13.33 -4.60
C ASN A 270 63.22 11.82 -4.74
N ASP A 271 63.98 11.20 -5.66
CA ASP A 271 65.08 10.34 -5.22
C ASP A 271 66.15 10.19 -6.33
N LEU A 272 67.38 10.60 -5.98
CA LEU A 272 68.61 10.33 -6.72
C LEU A 272 69.25 9.06 -6.15
N GLU A 273 69.77 8.26 -7.08
CA GLU A 273 70.94 7.36 -6.96
C GLU A 273 70.88 6.08 -6.12
N ALA A 274 70.98 4.94 -6.82
CA ALA A 274 72.18 4.07 -6.81
C ALA A 274 72.15 3.18 -8.08
N LYS A 275 73.02 3.40 -9.08
CA LYS A 275 74.28 2.65 -9.34
C LYS A 275 74.10 1.12 -9.23
N SER A 276 74.55 0.24 -10.11
CA SER A 276 75.36 0.19 -11.34
C SER A 276 75.74 -1.30 -11.53
N LEU A 277 76.21 -1.71 -12.72
CA LEU A 277 76.86 -3.01 -13.08
C LEU A 277 75.90 -4.09 -13.60
N GLN A 278 76.18 -4.86 -14.66
CA GLN A 278 77.07 -4.80 -15.82
C GLN A 278 76.75 -6.05 -16.66
N THR A 279 76.90 -5.97 -18.00
CA THR A 279 77.11 -7.09 -18.98
C THR A 279 75.95 -8.09 -19.19
N THR A 280 75.51 -8.40 -20.41
CA THR A 280 76.29 -9.00 -21.51
C THR A 280 75.75 -8.71 -22.94
N ASN A 281 76.71 -8.66 -23.87
CA ASN A 281 76.65 -8.66 -25.35
C ASN A 281 75.65 -9.63 -26.03
N SER A 282 75.10 -9.25 -27.19
CA SER A 282 75.58 -9.70 -28.54
C SER A 282 74.54 -9.57 -29.67
N ARG A 283 74.92 -8.90 -30.79
CA ARG A 283 74.70 -9.21 -32.24
C ARG A 283 74.75 -7.91 -33.06
N ALA A 284 75.84 -7.68 -33.80
CA ALA A 284 76.01 -8.05 -35.22
C ALA A 284 75.34 -7.04 -36.17
N VAL A 285 76.10 -6.06 -36.67
CA VAL A 285 76.69 -5.92 -38.03
C VAL A 285 77.43 -4.57 -38.04
#